data_AF-A0A094AAH6-F1
#
_entry.id   AF-A0A094AAH6-F1
#
_cell.length_a   1.000
_cell.length_b   1.000
_cell.length_c   1.000
_cell.angle_alpha   90.00
_cell.angle_beta   90.00
_cell.angle_gamma   90.00
#
_symmetry.space_group_name_H-M   'P 1'
#
loop_
_entity.id
_entity.type
_entity.pdbx_description
1 polymer ?
#
loop_
_entity_poly.entity_id
_entity_poly.type
_entity_poly.pdbx_seq_one_letter_code
_entity_poly.pdbx_strand_id
1 'polypeptide(L)'
;MALFAQKTMQYVRAPDENVFIAPFNLIEIFGLILPLEWWVSKRTYMRINDYVMAVIYAPLLIVAAFFEMRSARDVTSNRKRGEDDDDTIEEWEQLESSELDLEGEGWTKSVESAKSNVDLDQATVEVMQLREELGELKELMKSFIKEKQGQKE
;
A
#
# COMPACT_ATOMS: atom_id res chain seq x y z
N MET A 1 -2.07 -0.67 6.47
CA MET A 1 -1.91 -0.30 5.03
C MET A 1 -1.34 -1.40 4.14
N ALA A 2 -0.29 -2.14 4.54
CA ALA A 2 0.31 -3.18 3.68
C ALA A 2 -0.62 -4.37 3.35
N LEU A 3 -1.39 -4.84 4.33
CA LEU A 3 -2.41 -5.89 4.14
C LEU A 3 -3.56 -5.44 3.22
N PHE A 4 -3.97 -4.18 3.34
CA PHE A 4 -4.96 -3.57 2.46
C PHE A 4 -4.45 -3.50 1.02
N ALA A 5 -3.21 -3.06 0.81
CA ALA A 5 -2.57 -3.03 -0.52
C ALA A 5 -2.43 -4.42 -1.17
N GLN A 6 -2.17 -5.45 -0.36
CA GLN A 6 -2.08 -6.84 -0.85
C GLN A 6 -3.44 -7.34 -1.35
N LYS A 7 -4.53 -7.08 -0.62
CA LYS A 7 -5.87 -7.50 -1.04
C LYS A 7 -6.41 -6.66 -2.19
N THR A 8 -6.11 -5.36 -2.27
CA THR A 8 -6.53 -4.55 -3.43
C THR A 8 -5.86 -4.99 -4.73
N MET A 9 -4.58 -5.39 -4.69
CA MET A 9 -3.90 -5.98 -5.86
C MET A 9 -4.58 -7.26 -6.38
N GLN A 10 -5.22 -8.05 -5.52
CA GLN A 10 -5.93 -9.27 -5.93
C GLN A 10 -7.23 -8.99 -6.71
N TYR A 11 -7.79 -7.78 -6.58
CA TYR A 11 -8.96 -7.34 -7.34
C TYR A 11 -8.59 -6.56 -8.61
N VAL A 12 -7.30 -6.29 -8.84
CA VAL A 12 -6.82 -5.71 -10.08
C VAL A 12 -6.84 -6.80 -11.16
N ARG A 13 -7.94 -6.89 -11.89
CA ARG A 13 -7.95 -7.60 -13.19
C ARG A 13 -7.16 -6.80 -14.22
N ALA A 14 -6.67 -7.52 -15.23
CA ALA A 14 -5.96 -6.93 -16.36
C ALA A 14 -6.78 -5.78 -17.00
N PRO A 15 -6.10 -4.77 -17.56
CA PRO A 15 -6.76 -3.62 -18.18
C PRO A 15 -7.42 -4.04 -19.49
N ASP A 16 -8.59 -4.67 -19.41
CA ASP A 16 -9.43 -4.93 -20.56
C ASP A 16 -10.30 -3.70 -20.84
N GLU A 17 -10.35 -3.31 -22.11
CA GLU A 17 -10.92 -2.05 -22.59
C GLU A 17 -12.47 -2.02 -22.47
N ASN A 18 -13.12 -3.18 -22.31
CA ASN A 18 -14.58 -3.31 -22.17
C ASN A 18 -14.96 -4.58 -21.38
N VAL A 19 -14.99 -4.54 -20.04
CA VAL A 19 -15.43 -5.69 -19.23
C VAL A 19 -16.73 -5.35 -18.52
N PHE A 20 -17.77 -6.10 -18.85
CA PHE A 20 -18.96 -6.12 -18.01
C PHE A 20 -18.66 -6.83 -16.69
N ILE A 21 -19.06 -6.21 -15.58
CA ILE A 21 -18.98 -6.83 -14.25
C ILE A 21 -19.88 -8.07 -14.27
N ALA A 22 -19.38 -9.20 -13.78
CA ALA A 22 -20.19 -10.42 -13.66
C ALA A 22 -21.44 -10.11 -12.80
N PRO A 23 -22.66 -10.52 -13.20
CA PRO A 23 -23.04 -11.48 -14.26
C PRO A 23 -23.34 -10.86 -15.64
N PHE A 24 -23.19 -9.53 -15.81
CA PHE A 24 -23.58 -8.84 -17.04
C PHE A 24 -22.70 -9.19 -18.25
N ASN A 25 -21.55 -9.83 -18.04
CA ASN A 25 -20.70 -10.36 -19.13
C ASN A 25 -21.42 -11.39 -20.02
N LEU A 26 -22.44 -12.08 -19.50
CA LEU A 26 -23.24 -12.99 -20.33
C LEU A 26 -24.11 -12.24 -21.33
N ILE A 27 -24.59 -11.05 -20.96
CA ILE A 27 -25.37 -10.18 -21.86
C ILE A 27 -24.46 -9.68 -22.98
N GLU A 28 -23.20 -9.36 -22.67
CA GLU A 28 -22.21 -9.02 -23.68
C GLU A 28 -21.97 -10.18 -24.64
N ILE A 29 -21.64 -11.36 -24.13
CA ILE A 29 -21.28 -12.51 -24.96
C ILE A 29 -22.48 -12.95 -25.82
N PHE A 30 -23.65 -13.14 -25.22
CA PHE A 30 -24.82 -13.68 -25.92
C PHE A 30 -25.64 -12.63 -26.66
N GLY A 31 -25.63 -11.38 -26.20
CA GLY A 31 -26.45 -10.29 -26.75
C GLY A 31 -25.71 -9.33 -27.70
N LEU A 32 -24.39 -9.18 -27.54
CA LEU A 32 -23.57 -8.27 -28.35
C LEU A 32 -22.57 -9.03 -29.23
N ILE A 33 -21.66 -9.81 -28.64
CA ILE A 33 -20.54 -10.45 -29.35
C ILE A 33 -21.05 -11.48 -30.37
N LEU A 34 -21.73 -12.52 -29.90
CA LEU A 34 -22.19 -13.62 -30.76
C LEU A 34 -23.07 -13.16 -31.95
N PRO A 35 -24.05 -12.25 -31.78
CA PRO A 35 -24.90 -11.82 -32.90
C PRO A 35 -24.30 -10.68 -33.76
N LEU A 36 -23.55 -9.73 -33.19
CA LEU A 36 -23.18 -8.50 -33.90
C LEU A 36 -21.75 -8.50 -34.47
N GLU A 37 -20.85 -9.35 -33.97
CA GLU A 37 -19.44 -9.37 -34.41
C GLU A 37 -19.31 -9.65 -35.91
N TRP A 38 -20.22 -10.44 -36.48
CA TRP A 38 -20.20 -10.85 -37.89
C TRP A 38 -20.89 -9.83 -38.82
N TRP A 39 -21.75 -8.97 -38.26
CA TRP A 39 -22.62 -8.09 -39.02
C TRP A 39 -22.21 -6.62 -38.96
N VAL A 40 -21.42 -6.23 -37.95
CA VAL A 40 -21.19 -4.83 -37.60
C VAL A 40 -19.70 -4.50 -37.62
N SER A 41 -19.34 -3.34 -38.20
CA SER A 41 -17.97 -2.85 -38.16
C SER A 41 -17.53 -2.47 -36.75
N LYS A 42 -16.25 -2.70 -36.40
CA LYS A 42 -15.69 -2.48 -35.05
C LYS A 42 -16.05 -1.13 -34.42
N ARG A 43 -16.07 -0.06 -35.22
CA ARG A 43 -16.42 1.30 -34.75
C ARG A 43 -17.88 1.43 -34.30
N THR A 44 -18.79 0.73 -34.98
CA THR A 44 -20.21 0.76 -34.65
C THR A 44 -20.49 -0.16 -33.46
N TYR A 45 -19.80 -1.30 -33.40
CA TYR A 45 -19.84 -2.21 -32.25
C TYR A 45 -19.48 -1.49 -30.94
N MET A 46 -18.37 -0.74 -30.93
CA MET A 46 -17.94 0.03 -29.75
C MET A 46 -18.99 1.03 -29.26
N ARG A 47 -19.63 1.77 -30.18
CA ARG A 47 -20.71 2.72 -29.81
C ARG A 47 -21.91 2.01 -29.20
N ILE A 48 -22.33 0.89 -29.79
CA ILE A 48 -23.45 0.10 -29.28
C ILE A 48 -23.11 -0.43 -27.89
N ASN A 49 -21.88 -0.91 -27.70
CA ASN A 49 -21.38 -1.39 -26.43
C ASN A 49 -21.45 -0.30 -25.34
N ASP A 50 -20.97 0.91 -25.63
CA ASP A 50 -21.02 2.06 -24.71
C ASP A 50 -22.47 2.40 -24.32
N TYR A 51 -23.41 2.35 -25.26
CA TYR A 51 -24.82 2.59 -24.96
C TYR A 51 -25.42 1.50 -24.07
N VAL A 52 -25.13 0.23 -24.35
CA VAL A 52 -25.61 -0.89 -23.53
C VAL A 52 -25.05 -0.79 -22.11
N MET A 53 -23.75 -0.49 -22.01
CA MET A 53 -23.07 -0.27 -20.74
C MET A 53 -23.70 0.88 -19.95
N ALA A 54 -23.97 2.02 -20.61
CA ALA A 54 -24.62 3.17 -19.99
C ALA A 54 -26.03 2.84 -19.51
N VAL A 55 -26.84 2.12 -20.29
CA VAL A 55 -28.21 1.75 -19.92
C VAL A 55 -28.24 0.78 -18.75
N ILE A 56 -27.33 -0.20 -18.71
CA ILE A 56 -27.28 -1.20 -17.64
C ILE A 56 -26.76 -0.58 -16.35
N TYR A 57 -25.70 0.24 -16.41
CA TYR A 57 -25.08 0.78 -15.20
C TYR A 57 -25.69 2.08 -14.71
N ALA A 58 -26.32 2.91 -15.56
CA ALA A 58 -26.88 4.19 -15.11
C ALA A 58 -27.89 4.06 -13.95
N PRO A 59 -28.85 3.11 -13.95
CA PRO A 59 -29.76 2.94 -12.82
C PRO A 59 -29.02 2.60 -11.52
N LEU A 60 -28.02 1.71 -11.60
CA LEU A 60 -27.22 1.29 -10.46
C LEU A 60 -26.37 2.45 -9.92
N LEU A 61 -25.74 3.23 -10.80
CA LEU A 61 -24.95 4.40 -10.43
C LEU A 61 -25.82 5.51 -9.84
N ILE A 62 -27.05 5.70 -10.31
CA ILE A 62 -27.99 6.67 -9.73
C ILE A 62 -28.36 6.26 -8.30
N VAL A 63 -28.65 4.97 -8.07
CA VAL A 63 -28.95 4.47 -6.73
C VAL A 63 -27.75 4.62 -5.81
N ALA A 64 -26.56 4.24 -6.25
CA ALA A 64 -25.32 4.43 -5.48
C ALA A 64 -25.09 5.92 -5.14
N ALA A 65 -25.18 6.80 -6.14
CA ALA A 65 -25.04 8.24 -5.94
C ALA A 65 -26.07 8.81 -4.96
N PHE A 66 -27.29 8.28 -4.94
CA PHE A 66 -28.32 8.67 -3.97
C PHE A 66 -27.93 8.30 -2.53
N PHE A 67 -27.42 7.09 -2.31
CA PHE A 67 -26.93 6.66 -0.99
C PHE A 67 -25.72 7.49 -0.53
N GLU A 68 -24.76 7.71 -1.42
CA GLU A 68 -23.58 8.53 -1.15
C GLU A 68 -23.94 9.98 -0.83
N MET A 69 -24.90 10.57 -1.57
CA MET A 69 -25.37 11.93 -1.32
C MET A 69 -26.01 12.06 0.07
N ARG A 70 -26.68 11.01 0.56
CA ARG A 70 -27.25 10.98 1.91
C ARG A 70 -26.14 10.93 2.97
N SER A 71 -25.19 10.02 2.83
CA SER A 71 -24.05 9.90 3.74
C SER A 71 -23.24 11.20 3.82
N ALA A 72 -22.91 11.80 2.67
CA ALA A 72 -22.23 13.09 2.62
C ALA A 72 -23.01 14.22 3.32
N ARG A 73 -24.34 14.17 3.31
CA ARG A 73 -25.18 15.15 3.99
C ARG A 73 -25.15 14.99 5.51
N ASP A 74 -24.99 13.76 5.98
CA ASP A 74 -24.85 13.46 7.40
C ASP A 74 -23.45 13.89 7.90
N VAL A 75 -22.38 13.56 7.17
CA VAL A 75 -21.01 14.04 7.44
C VAL A 75 -20.94 15.57 7.48
N THR A 76 -21.54 16.25 6.50
CA THR A 76 -21.54 17.73 6.50
C THR A 76 -22.39 18.33 7.63
N SER A 77 -23.34 17.59 8.20
CA SER A 77 -24.06 17.97 9.41
C SER A 77 -23.21 17.75 10.67
N ASN A 78 -22.50 16.62 10.78
CA ASN A 78 -21.62 16.31 11.92
C ASN A 78 -20.45 17.30 12.02
N ARG A 79 -19.79 17.63 10.90
CA ARG A 79 -18.76 18.68 10.85
C ARG A 79 -19.23 20.05 11.32
N LYS A 80 -20.49 20.41 11.06
CA LYS A 80 -21.06 21.68 11.54
C LYS A 80 -21.33 21.67 13.04
N ARG A 81 -21.51 20.49 13.64
CA ARG A 81 -21.74 20.28 15.07
C ARG A 81 -20.44 20.00 15.84
N GLY A 82 -19.35 19.70 15.14
CA GLY A 82 -18.06 19.33 15.74
C GLY A 82 -18.07 17.92 16.35
N GLU A 83 -18.99 17.07 15.88
CA GLU A 83 -19.08 15.65 16.25
C GLU A 83 -18.11 14.85 15.36
N ASP A 84 -17.70 13.66 15.82
CA ASP A 84 -16.85 12.78 15.01
C ASP A 84 -17.60 12.35 13.74
N ASP A 85 -16.86 12.26 12.64
CA ASP A 85 -17.42 11.97 11.31
C ASP A 85 -17.61 10.46 11.09
N ASP A 86 -17.01 9.62 11.94
CA ASP A 86 -16.90 8.18 11.75
C ASP A 86 -17.48 7.38 12.92
N ASP A 87 -18.74 6.97 12.77
CA ASP A 87 -19.46 6.16 13.76
C ASP A 87 -19.39 4.65 13.44
N THR A 88 -18.71 4.24 12.35
CA THR A 88 -18.77 2.86 11.83
C THR A 88 -17.41 2.19 11.94
N ILE A 89 -17.32 1.17 12.80
CA ILE A 89 -16.10 0.35 12.90
C ILE A 89 -16.03 -0.57 11.68
N GLU A 90 -15.10 -0.30 10.78
CA GLU A 90 -14.89 -1.09 9.56
C GLU A 90 -14.37 -2.49 9.88
N GLU A 91 -14.68 -3.48 9.05
CA GLU A 91 -14.25 -4.88 9.25
C GLU A 91 -12.72 -5.02 9.37
N TRP A 92 -11.96 -4.09 8.79
CA TRP A 92 -10.50 -4.04 8.90
C TRP A 92 -9.99 -3.60 10.28
N GLU A 93 -10.71 -2.68 10.95
CA GLU A 93 -10.39 -2.21 12.30
C GLU A 93 -10.69 -3.31 13.33
N GLN A 94 -11.72 -4.11 13.07
CA GLN A 94 -12.04 -5.29 13.89
C GLN A 94 -10.94 -6.35 13.78
N LEU A 95 -10.44 -6.61 12.57
CA LEU A 95 -9.35 -7.56 12.34
C LEU A 95 -8.01 -7.12 12.95
N GLU A 96 -7.74 -5.80 13.03
CA GLU A 96 -6.57 -5.24 13.71
C GLU A 96 -6.60 -5.52 15.23
N SER A 97 -7.80 -5.61 15.82
CA SER A 97 -7.96 -5.83 17.26
C SER A 97 -7.95 -7.30 17.71
N SER A 98 -8.31 -8.26 16.84
CA SER A 98 -8.56 -9.66 17.28
C SER A 98 -7.53 -10.69 16.81
N GLU A 99 -6.81 -10.47 15.72
CA GLU A 99 -6.08 -11.56 15.04
C GLU A 99 -4.66 -11.22 14.60
N LEU A 100 -4.23 -9.96 14.75
CA LEU A 100 -2.88 -9.52 14.39
C LEU A 100 -2.19 -8.91 15.62
N ASP A 101 -1.42 -9.74 16.32
CA ASP A 101 -0.50 -9.30 17.36
C ASP A 101 0.69 -8.52 16.74
N LEU A 102 0.40 -7.30 16.27
CA LEU A 102 1.38 -6.39 15.66
C LEU A 102 2.41 -5.88 16.68
N GLU A 103 2.11 -5.99 17.98
CA GLU A 103 2.98 -5.57 19.07
C GLU A 103 3.89 -6.70 19.56
N GLY A 104 3.49 -7.97 19.44
CA GLY A 104 4.16 -9.10 20.09
C GLY A 104 5.33 -9.74 19.34
N GLU A 105 5.27 -9.92 18.01
CA GLU A 105 6.27 -10.77 17.33
C GLU A 105 6.88 -10.16 16.05
N GLY A 106 8.01 -9.47 16.24
CA GLY A 106 9.08 -9.38 15.24
C GLY A 106 9.03 -8.22 14.24
N TRP A 107 7.84 -7.68 13.92
CA TRP A 107 7.71 -6.59 12.95
C TRP A 107 8.41 -5.31 13.39
N THR A 108 8.26 -4.92 14.66
CA THR A 108 8.95 -3.77 15.28
C THR A 108 10.46 -3.89 15.14
N LYS A 109 11.02 -5.08 15.42
CA LYS A 109 12.45 -5.36 15.29
C LYS A 109 12.94 -5.28 13.84
N SER A 110 12.15 -5.76 12.88
CA SER A 110 12.47 -5.64 11.46
C SER A 110 12.44 -4.18 10.99
N VAL A 111 11.46 -3.39 11.43
CA VAL A 111 11.37 -1.95 11.13
C VAL A 111 12.53 -1.19 11.76
N GLU A 112 12.89 -1.49 13.01
CA GLU A 112 14.07 -0.91 13.67
C GLU A 112 15.37 -1.25 12.93
N SER A 113 15.51 -2.49 12.46
CA SER A 113 16.70 -2.90 11.69
C SER A 113 16.78 -2.26 10.29
N ALA A 114 15.64 -1.91 9.70
CA ALA A 114 15.55 -1.28 8.38
C ALA A 114 15.58 0.26 8.45
N LYS A 115 15.40 0.84 9.64
CA LYS A 115 15.48 2.29 9.85
C LYS A 115 16.94 2.72 9.64
N SER A 116 17.19 3.50 8.60
CA SER A 116 18.47 4.17 8.44
C SER A 116 18.71 5.07 9.66
N ASN A 117 19.91 5.01 10.25
CA ASN A 117 20.24 5.84 11.40
C ASN A 117 20.44 7.29 10.94
N VAL A 118 19.35 8.05 10.83
CA VAL A 118 19.35 9.42 10.31
C VAL A 118 19.96 10.41 11.32
N ASP A 119 20.00 10.05 12.61
CA ASP A 119 20.47 10.94 13.68
C ASP A 119 21.99 11.06 13.75
N LEU A 120 22.74 10.07 13.23
CA LEU A 120 24.19 10.10 13.18
C LEU A 120 24.66 10.13 11.73
N ASP A 121 25.25 11.26 11.34
CA ASP A 121 25.91 11.41 10.05
C ASP A 121 26.96 10.28 9.87
N GLN A 122 26.99 9.66 8.69
CA GLN A 122 27.83 8.49 8.43
C GLN A 122 29.32 8.77 8.75
N ALA A 123 29.77 10.00 8.51
CA ALA A 123 31.12 10.44 8.84
C ALA A 123 31.41 10.37 10.35
N THR A 124 30.42 10.61 11.22
CA THR A 124 30.61 10.54 12.68
C THR A 124 30.79 9.10 13.17
N VAL A 125 30.10 8.14 12.55
CA VAL A 125 30.23 6.70 12.84
C VAL A 125 31.61 6.21 12.42
N GLU A 126 32.07 6.59 11.22
CA GLU A 126 33.41 6.23 10.71
C GLU A 126 34.52 6.86 11.57
N VAL A 127 34.37 8.11 12.03
CA VAL A 127 35.33 8.78 12.93
C VAL A 127 35.41 8.09 14.31
N MET A 128 34.30 7.57 14.84
CA MET A 128 34.32 6.81 16.09
C MET A 128 35.09 5.50 15.94
N GLN A 129 34.86 4.76 14.85
CA GLN A 129 35.58 3.52 14.55
C GLN A 129 37.08 3.78 14.35
N LEU A 130 37.46 4.81 13.59
CA LEU A 130 38.85 5.20 13.40
C LEU A 130 39.56 5.57 14.71
N ARG A 131 38.84 6.18 15.67
CA ARG A 131 39.40 6.47 17.00
C ARG A 131 39.71 5.22 17.81
N GLU A 132 38.87 4.19 17.68
CA GLU A 132 39.05 2.91 18.34
C GLU A 132 40.27 2.16 17.77
N GLU A 133 40.35 2.05 16.44
CA GLU A 133 41.50 1.44 15.74
C GLU A 133 42.82 2.15 16.06
N LEU A 134 42.82 3.49 16.13
CA LEU A 134 44.00 4.27 16.55
C LEU A 134 44.39 4.01 18.01
N GLY A 135 43.42 3.71 18.88
CA GLY A 135 43.65 3.32 20.26
C GLY A 135 44.40 1.99 20.35
N GLU A 136 43.90 0.97 19.65
CA GLU A 136 44.51 -0.36 19.59
C GLU A 136 45.93 -0.30 18.99
N LEU A 137 46.11 0.45 17.90
CA LEU A 137 47.42 0.62 17.27
C LEU A 137 48.42 1.31 18.22
N LYS A 138 47.96 2.28 19.01
CA LYS A 138 48.80 2.97 20.00
C LYS A 138 49.21 2.05 21.14
N GLU A 139 48.33 1.13 21.57
CA GLU A 139 48.66 0.13 22.57
C GLU A 139 49.69 -0.87 22.05
N LEU A 140 49.51 -1.39 20.83
CA LEU A 140 50.48 -2.25 20.16
C LEU A 140 51.85 -1.54 19.98
N MET A 141 51.84 -0.25 19.63
CA MET A 141 53.08 0.50 19.50
C MET A 141 53.79 0.70 20.85
N LYS A 142 53.03 0.93 21.94
CA LYS A 142 53.58 0.99 23.30
C LYS A 142 54.17 -0.36 23.73
N SER A 143 53.53 -1.48 23.41
CA SER A 143 54.08 -2.80 23.72
C SER A 143 55.38 -3.06 22.96
N PHE A 144 55.44 -2.72 21.66
CA PHE A 144 56.68 -2.84 20.87
C PHE A 144 57.82 -1.94 21.35
N ILE A 145 57.53 -0.72 21.79
CA ILE A 145 58.55 0.18 22.34
C ILE A 145 59.11 -0.38 23.66
N LYS A 146 58.25 -0.92 24.51
CA LYS A 146 58.63 -1.54 25.78
C LYS A 146 59.51 -2.79 25.55
N GLU A 147 59.16 -3.60 24.56
CA GLU A 147 59.94 -4.79 24.16
C GLU A 147 61.31 -4.40 23.60
N LYS A 148 61.39 -3.35 22.78
CA LYS A 148 62.65 -2.83 22.22
C LYS A 148 63.58 -2.21 23.27
N GLN A 149 63.02 -1.65 24.35
CA GLN A 149 63.80 -1.13 25.48
C GLN A 149 64.39 -2.25 26.35
N GLY A 150 63.67 -3.37 26.51
CA GLY A 150 64.15 -4.56 27.22
C GLY A 150 65.24 -5.36 26.48
N GLN A 151 65.43 -5.15 25.17
CA GLN A 151 66.50 -5.77 24.38
C GLN A 151 67.83 -4.99 24.38
N LYS A 152 67.90 -3.82 25.03
CA LYS A 152 69.11 -2.97 25.08
C LYS A 152 69.87 -3.03 26.41
N GLU A 153 69.40 -3.80 27.39
CA GLU A 153 70.12 -4.21 28.60
C GLU A 153 70.73 -5.61 28.41
#